data_AF-A0A919D8B0-F1
#
_entry.id   AF-A0A919D8B0-F1
#
_cell.length_a   1.000
_cell.length_b   1.000
_cell.length_c   1.000
_cell.angle_alpha   90.00
_cell.angle_beta   90.00
_cell.angle_gamma   90.00
#
_symmetry.space_group_name_H-M   'P 1'
#
loop_
_entity.id
_entity.type
_entity.pdbx_description
1 polymer ?
#
loop_
_entity_poly.entity_id
_entity_poly.type
_entity_poly.pdbx_seq_one_letter_code
_entity_poly.pdbx_strand_id
1 'polypeptide(L)'
;MTSSGLTSRRSRPLRKLPASRTQGAPVLVAWTVDECWRCDTPGVPVTWVGPVQWDGESAPFRLCEPCLTAIERKAQAHFARRTFQDSGALASLCHHEPPTDPVILMRSPMESPSRVQYVSLVLTGLGIRAHADGRTGREAWRIMRRRHPRLTWAVTIAYALVIGGLAVTVVARLVT
;
A
#
# COMPACT_ATOMS: atom_id res chain seq x y z
N MET A 1 14.15 64.74 -45.30
CA MET A 1 12.92 64.21 -44.67
C MET A 1 12.43 63.12 -45.62
N THR A 2 12.37 61.83 -45.33
CA THR A 2 12.03 61.12 -44.09
C THR A 2 12.57 59.69 -44.17
N SER A 3 12.91 59.13 -43.02
CA SER A 3 13.52 57.83 -42.80
C SER A 3 12.61 56.65 -43.18
N SER A 4 13.18 55.61 -43.80
CA SER A 4 12.57 54.29 -43.95
C SER A 4 13.27 53.32 -42.99
N GLY A 5 12.66 53.10 -41.83
CA GLY A 5 13.13 52.14 -40.83
C GLY A 5 12.60 50.73 -41.14
N LEU A 6 13.50 49.81 -41.50
CA LEU A 6 13.22 48.37 -41.50
C LEU A 6 13.17 47.86 -40.06
N THR A 7 11.99 47.53 -39.56
CA THR A 7 11.83 46.81 -38.29
C THR A 7 11.84 45.30 -38.52
N SER A 8 12.98 44.71 -38.15
CA SER A 8 13.24 43.28 -38.06
C SER A 8 12.22 42.58 -37.15
N ARG A 9 11.37 41.75 -37.75
CA ARG A 9 10.33 40.96 -37.09
C ARG A 9 10.97 39.70 -36.48
N ARG A 10 11.48 39.78 -35.25
CA ARG A 10 11.97 38.62 -34.48
C ARG A 10 10.81 37.67 -34.17
N SER A 11 10.87 36.48 -34.72
CA SER A 11 10.06 35.31 -34.37
C SER A 11 10.31 34.90 -32.91
N ARG A 12 9.29 35.04 -32.06
CA ARG A 12 9.31 34.52 -30.68
C ARG A 12 9.20 32.99 -30.72
N PRO A 13 10.07 32.25 -30.00
CA PRO A 13 9.89 30.81 -29.84
C PRO A 13 8.62 30.52 -29.02
N LEU A 14 7.79 29.61 -29.53
CA LEU A 14 6.63 29.06 -28.83
C LEU A 14 7.09 28.52 -27.47
N ARG A 15 6.64 29.17 -26.39
CA ARG A 15 6.78 28.68 -25.02
C ARG A 15 5.97 27.38 -24.92
N LYS A 16 6.64 26.24 -24.74
CA LYS A 16 5.99 24.97 -24.35
C LYS A 16 5.21 25.22 -23.05
N LEU A 17 3.88 25.23 -23.13
CA LEU A 17 3.02 25.17 -21.95
C LEU A 17 3.32 23.85 -21.22
N PRO A 18 3.56 23.87 -19.90
CA PRO A 18 3.68 22.65 -19.12
C PRO A 18 2.37 21.88 -19.24
N ALA A 19 2.47 20.58 -19.52
CA ALA A 19 1.34 19.66 -19.52
C ALA A 19 0.57 19.86 -18.20
N SER A 20 -0.62 20.41 -18.31
CA SER A 20 -1.58 20.54 -17.22
C SER A 20 -1.78 19.15 -16.64
N ARG A 21 -1.17 18.91 -15.48
CA ARG A 21 -1.45 17.77 -14.61
C ARG A 21 -2.94 17.86 -14.29
N THR A 22 -3.74 17.03 -14.97
CA THR A 22 -5.17 16.84 -14.67
C THR A 22 -5.25 16.49 -13.19
N GLN A 23 -5.59 17.46 -12.35
CA GLN A 23 -5.96 17.21 -10.97
C GLN A 23 -7.18 16.31 -11.05
N GLY A 24 -7.00 15.06 -10.63
CA GLY A 24 -8.00 14.01 -10.76
C GLY A 24 -9.32 14.50 -10.19
N ALA A 25 -10.36 14.48 -11.03
CA ALA A 25 -11.71 14.62 -10.54
C ALA A 25 -11.90 13.66 -9.35
N PRO A 26 -12.56 14.09 -8.27
CA PRO A 26 -12.81 13.21 -7.13
C PRO A 26 -13.45 11.94 -7.67
N VAL A 27 -12.80 10.80 -7.43
CA VAL A 27 -13.37 9.50 -7.77
C VAL A 27 -14.61 9.37 -6.90
N LEU A 28 -15.77 9.60 -7.51
CA LEU A 28 -17.04 9.42 -6.85
C LEU A 28 -17.11 7.95 -6.45
N VAL A 29 -17.26 7.73 -5.15
CA VAL A 29 -17.47 6.41 -4.57
C VAL A 29 -18.70 5.79 -5.25
N ALA A 30 -18.53 4.69 -5.96
CA ALA A 30 -19.60 4.05 -6.70
C ALA A 30 -20.52 3.29 -5.74
N TRP A 31 -21.76 3.75 -5.64
CA TRP A 31 -22.82 3.08 -4.89
C TRP A 31 -23.58 2.11 -5.80
N THR A 32 -23.78 0.89 -5.32
CA THR A 32 -24.55 -0.17 -6.02
C THR A 32 -25.62 -0.71 -5.10
N VAL A 33 -26.76 -1.17 -5.64
CA VAL A 33 -27.79 -1.85 -4.85
C VAL A 33 -27.39 -3.31 -4.66
N ASP A 34 -27.15 -3.71 -3.41
CA ASP A 34 -26.71 -5.07 -3.05
C ASP A 34 -27.05 -5.37 -1.57
N GLU A 35 -26.56 -6.47 -1.03
CA GLU A 35 -26.62 -6.81 0.39
C GLU A 35 -25.52 -6.11 1.20
N CYS A 36 -25.89 -5.51 2.34
CA CYS A 36 -24.93 -4.95 3.28
C CYS A 36 -24.34 -6.04 4.18
N TRP A 37 -23.03 -6.27 4.10
CA TRP A 37 -22.32 -7.34 4.84
C TRP A 37 -22.27 -7.17 6.36
N ARG A 38 -22.76 -6.06 6.90
CA ARG A 38 -22.74 -5.79 8.35
C ARG A 38 -24.11 -5.95 9.01
N CYS A 39 -25.18 -5.56 8.31
CA CYS A 39 -26.53 -5.61 8.84
C CYS A 39 -27.44 -6.56 8.06
N ASP A 40 -26.85 -7.32 7.12
CA ASP A 40 -27.48 -8.35 6.28
C ASP A 40 -28.77 -7.86 5.59
N THR A 41 -28.87 -6.55 5.36
CA THR A 41 -30.05 -5.94 4.74
C THR A 41 -29.87 -6.00 3.23
N PRO A 42 -30.73 -6.73 2.50
CA PRO A 42 -30.65 -6.81 1.05
C PRO A 42 -31.26 -5.57 0.39
N GLY A 43 -30.86 -5.30 -0.86
CA GLY A 43 -31.50 -4.27 -1.69
C GLY A 43 -31.23 -2.84 -1.23
N VAL A 44 -30.14 -2.60 -0.49
CA VAL A 44 -29.77 -1.26 -0.02
C VAL A 44 -28.60 -0.71 -0.85
N PRO A 45 -28.49 0.62 -1.00
CA PRO A 45 -27.29 1.22 -1.56
C PRO A 45 -26.08 0.89 -0.70
N VAL A 46 -25.08 0.23 -1.29
CA VAL A 46 -23.81 -0.11 -0.64
C VAL A 46 -22.64 0.43 -1.45
N THR A 47 -21.53 0.68 -0.77
CA THR A 47 -20.24 0.97 -1.39
C THR A 47 -19.23 -0.12 -1.07
N TRP A 48 -18.29 -0.34 -1.99
CA TRP A 48 -17.11 -1.15 -1.74
C TRP A 48 -16.19 -0.44 -0.72
N VAL A 49 -15.81 -1.17 0.33
CA VAL A 49 -14.91 -0.67 1.39
C VAL A 49 -13.52 -1.27 1.26
N GLY A 50 -13.42 -2.50 0.76
CA GLY A 50 -12.17 -3.22 0.60
C GLY A 50 -12.40 -4.71 0.32
N PRO A 51 -11.33 -5.48 0.05
CA PRO A 51 -11.42 -6.93 0.05
C PRO A 51 -11.44 -7.46 1.48
N VAL A 52 -12.28 -8.44 1.77
CA VAL A 52 -12.13 -9.34 2.91
C VAL A 52 -11.46 -10.63 2.44
N GLN A 53 -10.62 -11.21 3.28
CA GLN A 53 -9.95 -12.48 3.03
C GLN A 53 -10.43 -13.52 4.04
N TRP A 54 -10.75 -14.71 3.54
CA TRP A 54 -11.12 -15.87 4.35
C TRP A 54 -10.65 -17.13 3.65
N ASP A 55 -9.90 -17.98 4.35
CA ASP A 55 -9.39 -19.26 3.84
C ASP A 55 -8.66 -19.19 2.48
N GLY A 56 -7.87 -18.14 2.27
CA GLY A 56 -7.15 -17.91 1.01
C GLY A 56 -8.02 -17.37 -0.14
N GLU A 57 -9.32 -17.27 0.05
CA GLU A 57 -10.26 -16.62 -0.87
C GLU A 57 -10.43 -15.14 -0.52
N SER A 58 -10.90 -14.36 -1.49
CA SER A 58 -11.20 -12.93 -1.30
C SER A 58 -12.59 -12.59 -1.83
N ALA A 59 -13.33 -11.83 -1.04
CA ALA A 59 -14.66 -11.34 -1.38
C ALA A 59 -14.74 -9.81 -1.21
N PRO A 60 -15.62 -9.11 -1.95
CA PRO A 60 -15.81 -7.68 -1.79
C PRO A 60 -16.58 -7.37 -0.50
N PHE A 61 -15.97 -6.62 0.40
CA PHE A 61 -16.65 -6.12 1.60
C PHE A 61 -17.43 -4.85 1.24
N ARG A 62 -18.77 -4.95 1.25
CA ARG A 62 -19.69 -3.86 0.89
C ARG A 62 -20.54 -3.45 2.08
N LEU A 63 -20.70 -2.14 2.29
CA LEU A 63 -21.47 -1.58 3.40
C LEU A 63 -22.47 -0.54 2.93
N CYS A 64 -23.64 -0.52 3.55
CA CYS A 64 -24.57 0.59 3.45
C CYS A 64 -24.03 1.82 4.22
N GLU A 65 -24.53 3.00 3.88
CA GLU A 65 -24.10 4.28 4.47
C GLU A 65 -24.12 4.29 6.01
N PRO A 66 -25.22 3.89 6.70
CA PRO A 66 -25.24 3.86 8.17
C PRO A 66 -24.15 2.95 8.78
N CYS A 67 -23.93 1.79 8.15
CA CYS A 67 -22.93 0.83 8.60
C CYS A 67 -21.50 1.34 8.37
N LEU A 68 -21.25 1.98 7.24
CA LEU A 68 -19.97 2.62 6.92
C LEU A 68 -19.64 3.71 7.95
N THR A 69 -20.56 4.64 8.19
CA THR A 69 -20.38 5.70 9.20
C THR A 69 -20.08 5.12 10.59
N ALA A 70 -20.75 4.03 10.96
CA ALA A 70 -20.51 3.37 12.25
C ALA A 70 -19.12 2.69 12.32
N ILE A 71 -18.57 2.16 11.22
CA ILE A 71 -17.20 1.65 11.20
C ILE A 71 -16.19 2.80 11.25
N GLU A 72 -16.40 3.86 10.48
CA GLU A 72 -15.53 5.04 10.47
C GLU A 72 -15.41 5.66 11.87
N ARG A 73 -16.52 5.79 12.59
CA ARG A 73 -16.53 6.26 13.98
C ARG A 73 -15.72 5.35 14.91
N LYS A 74 -15.81 4.03 14.74
CA LYS A 74 -15.00 3.07 15.52
C LYS A 74 -13.52 3.18 15.19
N ALA A 75 -13.18 3.34 13.91
CA ALA A 75 -11.80 3.53 13.45
C ALA A 75 -11.21 4.83 14.01
N GLN A 76 -11.94 5.95 13.91
CA GLN A 76 -11.54 7.23 14.51
C GLN A 76 -11.30 7.12 16.01
N ALA A 77 -12.20 6.48 16.75
CA ALA A 77 -12.03 6.26 18.19
C ALA A 77 -10.85 5.33 18.53
N HIS A 78 -10.51 4.38 17.67
CA HIS A 78 -9.32 3.54 17.83
C HIS A 78 -8.03 4.35 17.63
N PHE A 79 -7.95 5.11 16.54
CA PHE A 79 -6.78 5.94 16.24
C PHE A 79 -6.57 7.04 17.27
N ALA A 80 -7.64 7.72 17.70
CA ALA A 80 -7.55 8.71 18.77
C ALA A 80 -6.89 8.11 20.03
N ARG A 81 -7.36 6.94 20.48
CA ARG A 81 -6.78 6.24 21.65
C ARG A 81 -5.31 5.87 21.46
N ARG A 82 -4.93 5.42 20.26
CA ARG A 82 -3.54 5.06 19.96
C ARG A 82 -2.61 6.28 19.95
N THR A 83 -3.03 7.39 19.34
CA THR A 83 -2.24 8.62 19.31
C THR A 83 -1.95 9.14 20.72
N PHE A 84 -2.92 9.06 21.65
CA PHE A 84 -2.70 9.45 23.04
C PHE A 84 -1.70 8.55 23.77
N GLN A 85 -1.72 7.24 23.50
CA GLN A 85 -0.82 6.28 24.13
C GLN A 85 0.62 6.43 23.61
N ASP A 86 0.79 6.63 22.30
CA ASP A 86 2.10 6.83 21.67
C ASP A 86 2.70 8.21 22.03
N SER A 87 1.86 9.22 22.27
CA SER A 87 2.30 10.55 22.74
C SER A 87 2.89 10.52 24.16
N GLY A 88 2.47 9.57 25.01
CA GLY A 88 3.07 9.36 26.33
C GLY A 88 4.48 8.75 26.27
N ALA A 89 4.79 7.98 25.22
CA ALA A 89 6.13 7.41 24.99
C ALA A 89 7.05 8.40 24.25
N LEU A 90 6.49 9.33 23.47
CA LEU A 90 7.23 10.38 22.75
C LEU A 90 7.32 11.72 23.48
N ALA A 91 6.74 11.87 24.68
CA ALA A 91 6.88 13.08 25.50
C ALA A 91 8.34 13.41 25.88
N SER A 92 9.30 12.52 25.58
CA SER A 92 10.73 12.81 25.71
C SER A 92 11.38 13.41 24.46
N LEU A 93 10.71 13.47 23.30
CA LEU A 93 11.33 13.94 22.05
C LEU A 93 10.39 14.85 21.25
N CYS A 94 10.70 16.15 21.33
CA CYS A 94 10.39 17.23 20.40
C CYS A 94 9.14 18.10 20.69
N HIS A 95 9.41 19.29 21.23
CA HIS A 95 8.74 20.53 20.84
C HIS A 95 8.81 20.66 19.31
N HIS A 96 7.73 20.33 18.61
CA HIS A 96 7.53 20.77 17.24
C HIS A 96 6.34 21.72 17.22
N GLU A 97 6.60 22.95 16.78
CA GLU A 97 5.61 24.01 16.63
C GLU A 97 4.51 23.57 15.64
N PRO A 98 3.23 23.70 16.00
CA PRO A 98 2.12 23.21 15.17
C PRO A 98 2.02 24.04 13.88
N PRO A 99 1.93 23.41 12.70
CA PRO A 99 1.68 24.14 11.46
C PRO A 99 0.25 24.69 11.47
N THR A 100 0.12 26.00 11.25
CA THR A 100 -1.11 26.79 11.30
C THR A 100 -2.04 26.59 10.09
N ASP A 101 -1.71 25.68 9.17
CA ASP A 101 -2.55 25.47 7.99
C ASP A 101 -3.68 24.47 8.28
N PRO A 102 -4.93 24.78 7.88
CA PRO A 102 -6.07 23.88 8.08
C PRO A 102 -5.83 22.59 7.30
N VAL A 103 -5.82 21.46 8.03
CA VAL A 103 -5.73 20.12 7.45
C VAL A 103 -7.02 19.82 6.69
N ILE A 104 -7.03 20.12 5.40
CA ILE A 104 -8.06 19.62 4.48
C ILE A 104 -7.84 18.11 4.36
N LEU A 105 -8.71 17.34 5.01
CA LEU A 105 -8.71 15.88 4.99
C LEU A 105 -9.17 15.41 3.60
N MET A 106 -8.29 15.52 2.61
CA MET A 106 -8.50 14.92 1.30
C MET A 106 -8.54 13.41 1.50
N ARG A 107 -9.73 12.83 1.40
CA ARG A 107 -9.90 11.40 1.25
C ARG A 107 -9.24 11.04 -0.07
N SER A 108 -8.01 10.50 -0.02
CA SER A 108 -7.41 9.91 -1.21
C SER A 108 -8.43 8.93 -1.79
N PRO A 109 -8.75 9.04 -3.08
CA PRO A 109 -9.43 7.96 -3.79
C PRO A 109 -8.72 6.67 -3.42
N MET A 110 -9.43 5.77 -2.76
CA MET A 110 -8.90 4.44 -2.51
C MET A 110 -8.84 3.79 -3.89
N GLU A 111 -7.67 3.92 -4.53
CA GLU A 111 -7.40 3.39 -5.85
C GLU A 111 -7.83 1.93 -5.82
N SER A 112 -8.84 1.58 -6.63
CA SER A 112 -9.27 0.17 -6.72
C SER A 112 -8.00 -0.62 -6.97
N PRO A 113 -7.62 -1.58 -6.13
CA PRO A 113 -6.31 -2.19 -6.22
C PRO A 113 -6.18 -2.77 -7.61
N SER A 114 -5.36 -2.11 -8.42
CA SER A 114 -4.76 -2.69 -9.60
C SER A 114 -3.88 -3.82 -9.10
N ARG A 115 -4.50 -4.97 -8.79
CA ARG A 115 -3.88 -6.22 -8.37
C ARG A 115 -2.66 -5.99 -7.46
N VAL A 116 -2.88 -5.41 -6.27
CA VAL A 116 -1.79 -5.22 -5.31
C VAL A 116 -1.42 -6.59 -4.76
N GLN A 117 -0.35 -7.16 -5.31
CA GLN A 117 0.30 -8.39 -4.86
C GLN A 117 0.78 -8.21 -3.42
N TYR A 118 0.05 -8.76 -2.46
CA TYR A 118 0.53 -8.88 -1.09
C TYR A 118 1.43 -10.12 -1.02
N VAL A 119 2.70 -9.90 -0.70
CA VAL A 119 3.68 -10.98 -0.45
C VAL A 119 3.90 -11.05 1.05
N SER A 120 3.32 -12.06 1.71
CA SER A 120 3.64 -12.35 3.10
C SER A 120 4.85 -13.29 3.15
N LEU A 121 5.88 -12.88 3.89
CA LEU A 121 7.10 -13.66 4.13
C LEU A 121 7.02 -14.19 5.56
N VAL A 122 6.76 -15.48 5.71
CA VAL A 122 6.78 -16.15 7.00
C VAL A 122 8.15 -16.82 7.16
N LEU A 123 8.95 -16.32 8.10
CA LEU A 123 10.20 -16.98 8.51
C LEU A 123 9.89 -17.94 9.66
N THR A 124 10.03 -19.23 9.42
CA THR A 124 9.93 -20.27 10.46
C THR A 124 11.27 -20.95 10.65
N GLY A 125 11.48 -21.62 11.80
CA GLY A 125 12.72 -22.36 12.08
C GLY A 125 13.05 -23.48 11.07
N LEU A 126 12.10 -23.86 10.21
CA LEU A 126 12.25 -24.83 9.12
C LEU A 126 12.40 -24.20 7.72
N GLY A 127 12.47 -22.86 7.62
CA GLY A 127 12.71 -22.14 6.37
C GLY A 127 11.78 -20.95 6.13
N ILE A 128 12.03 -20.28 5.00
CA ILE A 128 11.29 -19.10 4.55
C ILE A 128 10.17 -19.56 3.62
N ARG A 129 8.92 -19.30 3.99
CA ARG A 129 7.76 -19.49 3.10
C ARG A 129 7.23 -18.13 2.68
N ALA A 130 7.31 -17.85 1.39
CA ALA A 130 6.68 -16.68 0.80
C ALA A 130 5.32 -17.09 0.22
N HIS A 131 4.26 -16.38 0.60
CA HIS A 131 2.91 -16.56 0.09
C HIS A 131 2.47 -15.30 -0.65
N ALA A 132 2.01 -15.44 -1.89
CA ALA A 132 1.51 -14.33 -2.70
C ALA A 132 0.28 -14.78 -3.49
N ASP A 133 -0.84 -14.06 -3.31
CA ASP A 133 -2.08 -14.15 -4.11
C ASP A 133 -2.56 -15.58 -4.45
N GLY A 134 -2.57 -16.50 -3.47
CA GLY A 134 -3.11 -17.85 -3.66
C GLY A 134 -2.35 -18.75 -4.65
N ARG A 135 -1.15 -18.33 -5.11
CA ARG A 135 -0.29 -19.15 -5.98
C ARG A 135 0.80 -19.83 -5.17
N THR A 136 1.09 -21.09 -5.51
CA THR A 136 2.10 -21.91 -4.81
C THR A 136 3.45 -21.17 -4.71
N GLY A 137 4.17 -21.33 -3.58
CA GLY A 137 5.40 -20.56 -3.28
C GLY A 137 6.50 -20.60 -4.36
N ARG A 138 6.46 -21.55 -5.29
CA ARG A 138 7.36 -21.59 -6.46
C ARG A 138 7.09 -20.47 -7.47
N GLU A 139 5.83 -20.07 -7.67
CA GLU A 139 5.47 -18.96 -8.58
C GLU A 139 5.92 -17.62 -8.00
N ALA A 140 5.68 -17.40 -6.71
CA ALA A 140 6.08 -16.18 -5.99
C ALA A 140 7.61 -15.98 -6.05
N TRP A 141 8.37 -17.06 -5.82
CA TRP A 141 9.83 -17.03 -5.92
C TRP A 141 10.34 -16.70 -7.34
N ARG A 142 9.61 -17.11 -8.38
CA ARG A 142 9.96 -16.83 -9.77
C ARG A 142 9.80 -15.34 -10.11
N ILE A 143 8.78 -14.69 -9.55
CA ILE A 143 8.53 -13.24 -9.70
C ILE A 143 9.60 -12.44 -8.94
N MET A 144 9.92 -12.84 -7.71
CA MET A 144 10.93 -12.17 -6.88
C MET A 144 12.32 -12.21 -7.53
N ARG A 145 12.72 -13.35 -8.13
CA ARG A 145 13.99 -13.50 -8.85
C ARG A 145 14.17 -12.55 -10.02
N ARG A 146 13.10 -12.21 -10.75
CA ARG A 146 13.19 -11.30 -11.90
C ARG A 146 13.40 -9.84 -11.48
N ARG A 147 12.84 -9.44 -10.34
CA ARG A 147 12.85 -8.04 -9.91
C ARG A 147 14.09 -7.67 -9.10
N HIS A 148 14.63 -8.60 -8.31
CA HIS A 148 15.80 -8.34 -7.44
C HIS A 148 16.81 -9.51 -7.41
N PRO A 149 17.62 -9.70 -8.47
CA PRO A 149 18.52 -10.85 -8.58
C PRO A 149 19.58 -10.90 -7.47
N ARG A 150 20.07 -9.75 -7.02
CA ARG A 150 21.10 -9.65 -5.97
C ARG A 150 20.60 -10.14 -4.60
N LEU A 151 19.36 -9.80 -4.23
CA LEU A 151 18.75 -10.24 -2.96
C LEU A 151 18.56 -11.75 -2.92
N THR A 152 18.13 -12.35 -4.04
CA THR A 152 17.99 -13.82 -4.13
C THR A 152 19.31 -14.56 -3.93
N TRP A 153 20.42 -14.05 -4.48
CA TRP A 153 21.74 -14.65 -4.25
C TRP A 153 22.17 -14.55 -2.79
N ALA A 154 21.99 -13.39 -2.15
CA ALA A 154 22.32 -13.20 -0.74
C ALA A 154 21.53 -14.16 0.17
N VAL A 155 20.23 -14.31 -0.05
CA VAL A 155 19.38 -15.25 0.72
C VAL A 155 19.81 -16.70 0.49
N THR A 156 20.14 -17.07 -0.75
CA THR A 156 20.54 -18.44 -1.08
C THR A 156 21.88 -18.80 -0.43
N ILE A 157 22.85 -17.88 -0.45
CA ILE A 157 24.16 -18.05 0.20
C ILE A 157 24.00 -18.16 1.72
N ALA A 158 23.23 -17.24 2.32
CA ALA A 158 22.99 -17.26 3.77
C ALA A 158 22.34 -18.58 4.21
N TYR A 159 21.35 -19.08 3.45
CA TYR A 159 20.70 -20.35 3.74
C TYR A 159 21.65 -21.55 3.61
N ALA A 160 22.49 -21.58 2.56
CA ALA A 160 23.48 -22.63 2.36
C ALA A 160 24.51 -22.68 3.52
N LEU A 161 24.95 -21.52 4.01
CA LEU A 161 25.86 -21.43 5.16
C LEU A 161 25.22 -21.97 6.44
N VAL A 162 23.95 -21.64 6.70
CA VAL A 162 23.23 -22.14 7.89
C VAL A 162 23.05 -23.66 7.82
N ILE A 163 22.61 -24.20 6.69
CA ILE A 163 22.43 -25.65 6.49
C ILE A 163 23.78 -26.38 6.60
N GLY A 164 24.82 -25.87 5.93
CA GLY A 164 26.16 -26.45 5.98
C GLY A 164 26.73 -26.44 7.40
N GLY A 165 26.58 -25.33 8.12
CA GLY A 165 26.99 -25.23 9.52
C GLY A 165 26.27 -26.23 10.43
N LEU A 166 24.95 -26.38 10.27
CA LEU A 166 24.16 -27.37 11.00
C LEU A 166 24.58 -28.82 10.69
N ALA A 167 24.87 -29.14 9.43
CA ALA A 167 25.34 -30.47 9.05
C ALA A 167 26.70 -30.78 9.70
N VAL A 168 27.64 -29.82 9.68
CA VAL A 168 28.95 -29.98 10.32
C VAL A 168 28.83 -30.19 11.83
N THR A 169 27.97 -29.42 12.51
CA THR A 169 27.79 -29.59 13.97
C THR A 169 27.15 -30.92 14.34
N VAL A 170 26.19 -31.41 13.55
CA VAL A 170 25.58 -32.74 13.75
C VAL A 170 26.61 -33.85 13.53
N VAL A 171 27.40 -33.78 12.46
CA VAL A 171 28.47 -34.76 12.20
C VAL A 171 29.52 -34.75 13.30
N ALA A 172 29.97 -33.57 13.74
CA ALA A 172 30.92 -33.44 14.83
C ALA A 172 30.38 -34.08 16.13
N ARG A 173 29.09 -33.86 16.45
CA ARG A 173 28.40 -34.45 17.60
C ARG A 173 28.22 -35.97 17.53
N LEU A 174 28.21 -36.55 16.33
CA LEU A 174 28.09 -38.00 16.13
C LEU A 174 29.44 -38.72 16.23
N VAL A 175 30.54 -38.00 15.99
CA VAL A 175 31.90 -38.57 15.98
C VAL A 175 32.58 -38.48 17.36
N THR A 176 32.19 -37.52 18.19
CA THR A 176 32.64 -37.36 19.59
C THR A 176 31.78 -38.15 20.57
#